data_AF-A0A951YTL9-F1
#
_entry.id   AF-A0A951YTL9-F1
#
_cell.length_a   1.000
_cell.length_b   1.000
_cell.length_c   1.000
_cell.angle_alpha   90.00
_cell.angle_beta   90.00
_cell.angle_gamma   90.00
#
_symmetry.space_group_name_H-M   'P 1'
#
loop_
_entity.id
_entity.type
_entity.pdbx_description
1 polymer ?
#
loop_
_entity_poly.entity_id
_entity_poly.type
_entity_poly.pdbx_seq_one_letter_code
_entity_poly.pdbx_strand_id
1 'polypeptide(L)'
;MEDFLVTDAGQHAALAKQFLEGALTLDEARPRKGKILFVPTLALAGHGLELLLKASILLNGGDPPTKGRKGHGVADLWSQELCEPVRDHVYANANLVVQADRENPLYIDVPGENEDILPLIEEYVVALGRLHGEDGYPLRYPSAPGKDAPRTPFLVKSLWRTADDLVKRPTDFLLDRFRGKVKFDN
;
A
#
# COMPACT_ATOMS: atom_id res chain seq x y z
N MET A 1 20.80 19.74 3.14
CA MET A 1 19.61 18.90 3.35
C MET A 1 20.08 17.48 3.17
N GLU A 2 19.91 16.62 4.17
CA GLU A 2 20.26 15.21 4.05
C GLU A 2 19.37 14.58 2.96
N ASP A 3 19.96 13.74 2.12
CA ASP A 3 19.20 13.04 1.08
C ASP A 3 18.19 12.12 1.75
N PHE A 4 16.89 12.30 1.48
CA PHE A 4 15.84 11.50 2.10
C PHE A 4 16.13 10.01 1.97
N LEU A 5 16.66 9.57 0.82
CA LEU A 5 16.91 8.16 0.53
C LEU A 5 18.01 7.53 1.39
N VAL A 6 18.87 8.32 2.03
CA VAL A 6 19.88 7.77 2.95
C VAL A 6 19.34 7.54 4.37
N THR A 7 18.22 8.16 4.72
CA THR A 7 17.56 7.99 6.03
C THR A 7 16.88 6.63 6.14
N ASP A 8 16.66 6.14 7.37
CA ASP A 8 15.92 4.89 7.59
C ASP A 8 14.51 4.93 6.97
N ALA A 9 13.82 6.07 7.07
CA ALA A 9 12.51 6.28 6.44
C ALA A 9 12.60 6.16 4.90
N GLY A 10 13.61 6.79 4.29
CA GLY A 10 13.81 6.75 2.84
C GLY A 10 14.21 5.37 2.34
N GLN A 11 15.04 4.63 3.08
CA GLN A 11 15.38 3.25 2.75
C GLN A 11 14.15 2.34 2.77
N HIS A 12 13.29 2.47 3.79
CA HIS A 12 12.02 1.73 3.85
C HIS A 12 11.08 2.13 2.71
N ALA A 13 10.96 3.43 2.38
CA ALA A 13 10.14 3.90 1.27
C ALA A 13 10.63 3.36 -0.08
N ALA A 14 11.95 3.36 -0.30
CA ALA A 14 12.56 2.81 -1.52
C ALA A 14 12.33 1.31 -1.65
N LEU A 15 12.49 0.54 -0.55
CA LEU A 15 12.20 -0.89 -0.55
C LEU A 15 10.70 -1.16 -0.78
N ALA A 16 9.81 -0.42 -0.12
CA ALA A 16 8.37 -0.51 -0.34
C ALA A 16 8.02 -0.34 -1.82
N LYS A 17 8.60 0.68 -2.47
CA LYS A 17 8.44 0.93 -3.90
C LYS A 17 8.91 -0.25 -4.75
N GLN A 18 10.07 -0.85 -4.45
CA GLN A 18 10.57 -2.01 -5.19
C GLN A 18 9.65 -3.23 -5.09
N PHE A 19 9.14 -3.53 -3.88
CA PHE A 19 8.17 -4.62 -3.69
C PHE A 19 6.87 -4.35 -4.46
N LEU A 20 6.37 -3.12 -4.44
CA LEU A 20 5.16 -2.73 -5.14
C LEU A 20 5.34 -2.67 -6.66
N GLU A 21 6.54 -2.34 -7.16
CA GLU A 21 6.91 -2.47 -8.58
C GLU A 21 6.82 -3.93 -9.04
N GLY A 22 7.34 -4.85 -8.22
CA GLY A 22 7.22 -6.28 -8.46
C GLY A 22 5.76 -6.75 -8.44
N ALA A 23 4.97 -6.30 -7.45
CA ALA A 23 3.55 -6.61 -7.38
C ALA A 23 2.78 -6.12 -8.62
N LEU A 24 3.04 -4.88 -9.05
CA LEU A 24 2.42 -4.28 -10.25
C LEU A 24 2.81 -5.07 -11.51
N THR A 25 4.08 -5.40 -11.67
CA THR A 25 4.58 -6.20 -12.81
C THR A 25 3.86 -7.55 -12.90
N LEU A 26 3.66 -8.23 -11.76
CA LEU A 26 2.94 -9.51 -11.73
C LEU A 26 1.45 -9.34 -12.01
N ASP A 27 0.82 -8.27 -11.48
CA ASP A 27 -0.60 -7.98 -11.73
C ASP A 27 -0.87 -7.65 -13.21
N GLU A 28 0.00 -6.86 -13.86
CA GLU A 28 -0.09 -6.54 -15.28
C GLU A 28 0.12 -7.77 -16.18
N ALA A 29 0.91 -8.75 -15.74
CA ALA A 29 1.09 -10.01 -16.45
C ALA A 29 -0.09 -11.00 -16.26
N ARG A 30 -0.91 -10.80 -15.21
CA ARG A 30 -1.99 -11.71 -14.80
C ARG A 30 -3.03 -11.99 -15.90
N PRO A 31 -3.51 -11.02 -16.69
CA PRO A 31 -4.45 -11.30 -17.79
C PRO A 31 -3.92 -12.31 -18.81
N ARG A 32 -2.59 -12.41 -18.99
CA ARG A 32 -1.94 -13.32 -19.94
C ARG A 32 -1.48 -14.64 -19.32
N LYS A 33 -1.20 -14.64 -18.02
CA LYS A 33 -0.60 -15.79 -17.30
C LYS A 33 -1.57 -16.49 -16.36
N GLY A 34 -2.76 -15.96 -16.16
CA GLY A 34 -3.81 -16.53 -15.34
C GLY A 34 -3.57 -16.37 -13.84
N LYS A 35 -4.34 -17.12 -13.04
CA LYS A 35 -4.43 -16.97 -11.58
C LYS A 35 -3.16 -17.35 -10.80
N ILE A 36 -2.17 -17.98 -11.44
CA ILE A 36 -0.93 -18.42 -10.77
C ILE A 36 -0.12 -17.24 -10.21
N LEU A 37 -0.24 -16.06 -10.81
CA LEU A 37 0.46 -14.85 -10.34
C LEU A 37 -0.25 -14.15 -9.18
N PHE A 38 -1.48 -14.55 -8.84
CA PHE A 38 -2.27 -13.85 -7.84
C PHE A 38 -1.66 -13.87 -6.43
N VAL A 39 -1.26 -15.04 -5.95
CA VAL A 39 -0.63 -15.20 -4.63
C VAL A 39 0.70 -14.44 -4.52
N PRO A 40 1.65 -14.57 -5.47
CA PRO A 40 2.89 -13.79 -5.38
C PRO A 40 2.67 -12.29 -5.52
N THR A 41 1.66 -11.84 -6.29
CA THR A 41 1.25 -10.41 -6.31
C THR A 41 0.85 -9.94 -4.92
N LEU A 42 -0.03 -10.68 -4.23
CA LEU A 42 -0.46 -10.32 -2.87
C LEU A 42 0.69 -10.37 -1.85
N ALA A 43 1.63 -11.31 -1.99
CA ALA A 43 2.82 -11.39 -1.14
C ALA A 43 3.68 -10.13 -1.23
N LEU A 44 3.97 -9.70 -2.46
CA LEU A 44 4.77 -8.51 -2.72
C LEU A 44 4.01 -7.25 -2.29
N ALA A 45 2.70 -7.17 -2.55
CA ALA A 45 1.88 -6.05 -2.13
C ALA A 45 1.80 -5.91 -0.60
N GLY A 46 1.63 -7.02 0.12
CA GLY A 46 1.58 -7.03 1.58
C GLY A 46 2.88 -6.55 2.21
N HIS A 47 4.01 -7.05 1.72
CA HIS A 47 5.32 -6.61 2.21
C HIS A 47 5.63 -5.16 1.84
N GLY A 48 5.26 -4.74 0.62
CA GLY A 48 5.37 -3.35 0.20
C GLY A 48 4.56 -2.39 1.06
N LEU A 49 3.32 -2.74 1.40
CA LEU A 49 2.47 -1.96 2.30
C LEU A 49 3.04 -1.91 3.73
N GLU A 50 3.55 -3.03 4.27
CA GLU A 50 4.21 -3.05 5.58
C GLU A 50 5.36 -2.03 5.64
N LEU A 51 6.25 -2.09 4.65
CA LEU A 51 7.41 -1.18 4.57
C LEU A 51 6.99 0.28 4.36
N LEU A 52 5.94 0.52 3.56
CA LEU A 52 5.39 1.86 3.34
C LEU A 52 4.90 2.49 4.65
N LEU A 53 4.22 1.73 5.48
CA LEU A 53 3.72 2.19 6.78
C LEU A 53 4.88 2.43 7.77
N LYS A 54 5.88 1.55 7.78
CA LYS A 54 7.09 1.75 8.60
C LYS A 54 7.85 3.00 8.19
N ALA A 55 7.96 3.26 6.89
CA ALA A 55 8.57 4.49 6.37
C ALA A 55 7.82 5.74 6.87
N SER A 56 6.49 5.73 6.86
CA SER A 56 5.68 6.85 7.38
C SER A 56 5.89 7.09 8.88
N ILE A 57 5.96 6.01 9.67
CA ILE A 57 6.18 6.10 11.12
C ILE A 57 7.55 6.73 11.40
N LEU A 58 8.60 6.24 10.74
CA LEU A 58 9.98 6.76 10.87
C LEU A 58 10.06 8.23 10.42
N LEU A 59 9.45 8.56 9.28
CA LEU A 59 9.43 9.92 8.74
C LEU A 59 8.80 10.92 9.72
N ASN A 60 7.80 10.47 10.48
CA ASN A 60 7.08 11.28 11.44
C ASN A 60 7.61 11.15 12.88
N GLY A 61 8.85 10.67 13.04
CA GLY A 61 9.57 10.64 14.32
C GLY A 61 9.14 9.53 15.27
N GLY A 62 8.41 8.53 14.78
CA GLY A 62 8.06 7.33 15.55
C GLY A 62 9.02 6.17 15.30
N ASP A 63 8.96 5.17 16.17
CA ASP A 63 9.70 3.91 16.04
C ASP A 63 8.76 2.76 15.65
N PRO A 64 8.81 2.24 14.41
CA PRO A 64 7.96 1.14 14.02
C PRO A 64 8.38 -0.17 14.70
N PRO A 65 7.45 -1.07 15.03
CA PRO A 65 7.79 -2.39 15.50
C PRO A 65 8.55 -3.17 14.41
N THR A 66 9.71 -3.74 14.75
CA THR A 66 10.58 -4.47 13.82
C THR A 66 10.61 -5.98 14.04
N LYS A 67 10.05 -6.48 15.16
CA LYS A 67 10.16 -7.88 15.57
C LYS A 67 8.81 -8.47 16.01
N GLY A 68 8.67 -9.78 15.83
CA GLY A 68 7.51 -10.57 16.24
C GLY A 68 6.25 -10.25 15.44
N ARG A 69 5.11 -10.81 15.86
CA ARG A 69 3.82 -10.67 15.18
C ARG A 69 3.38 -9.21 14.99
N LYS A 70 3.72 -8.33 15.94
CA LYS A 70 3.47 -6.88 15.86
C LYS A 70 4.29 -6.18 14.78
N GLY A 71 5.47 -6.70 14.43
CA GLY A 71 6.31 -6.15 13.37
C GLY A 71 5.75 -6.33 11.97
N HIS A 72 4.82 -7.27 11.79
CA HIS A 72 4.14 -7.57 10.52
C HIS A 72 2.64 -7.23 10.55
N GLY A 73 2.15 -6.68 11.67
CA GLY A 73 0.75 -6.34 11.88
C GLY A 73 0.34 -5.12 11.06
N VAL A 74 0.09 -5.29 9.76
CA VAL A 74 -0.30 -4.19 8.86
C VAL A 74 -1.54 -3.46 9.37
N ALA A 75 -2.53 -4.17 9.93
CA ALA A 75 -3.73 -3.53 10.49
C ALA A 75 -3.37 -2.59 11.66
N ASP A 76 -2.46 -3.01 12.54
CA ASP A 76 -2.02 -2.19 13.66
C ASP A 76 -1.25 -0.96 13.15
N LEU A 77 -0.31 -1.15 12.21
CA LEU A 77 0.45 -0.07 11.57
C LEU A 77 -0.48 0.90 10.83
N TRP A 78 -1.45 0.38 10.08
CA TRP A 78 -2.42 1.15 9.30
C TRP A 78 -3.25 2.04 10.19
N SER A 79 -3.60 1.62 11.40
CA SER A 79 -4.39 2.42 12.33
C SER A 79 -3.63 3.55 13.04
N GLN A 80 -2.29 3.57 12.97
CA GLN A 80 -1.49 4.57 13.68
C GLN A 80 -1.70 5.97 13.12
N GLU A 81 -1.74 6.96 14.00
CA GLU A 81 -1.86 8.38 13.63
C GLU A 81 -0.75 8.82 12.67
N LEU A 82 0.48 8.33 12.88
CA LEU A 82 1.65 8.62 12.04
C LEU A 82 1.55 8.07 10.61
N CYS A 83 0.57 7.22 10.32
CA CYS A 83 0.28 6.69 8.99
C CYS A 83 -0.88 7.43 8.29
N GLU A 84 -1.47 8.46 8.90
CA GLU A 84 -2.57 9.24 8.31
C GLU A 84 -2.25 9.76 6.90
N PRO A 85 -1.06 10.35 6.64
CA PRO A 85 -0.75 10.82 5.30
C PRO A 85 -0.69 9.69 4.27
N VAL A 86 -0.19 8.50 4.66
CA VAL A 86 -0.21 7.32 3.77
C VAL A 86 -1.64 6.91 3.43
N ARG A 87 -2.54 6.83 4.43
CA ARG A 87 -3.95 6.44 4.19
C ARG A 87 -4.62 7.36 3.19
N ASP A 88 -4.48 8.68 3.38
CA ASP A 88 -5.14 9.66 2.52
C ASP A 88 -4.55 9.69 1.12
N HIS A 89 -3.23 9.50 0.97
CA HIS A 89 -2.62 9.32 -0.35
C HIS A 89 -3.08 8.02 -1.02
N VAL A 90 -3.24 6.91 -0.29
CA VAL A 90 -3.82 5.68 -0.85
C VAL A 90 -5.25 5.93 -1.35
N TYR A 91 -6.08 6.64 -0.59
CA TYR A 91 -7.45 6.97 -0.99
C TYR A 91 -7.50 7.87 -2.23
N ALA A 92 -6.65 8.90 -2.28
CA ALA A 92 -6.54 9.78 -3.44
C ALA A 92 -6.08 9.01 -4.68
N ASN A 93 -5.04 8.19 -4.53
CA ASN A 93 -4.52 7.38 -5.63
C ASN A 93 -5.50 6.29 -6.09
N ALA A 94 -6.29 5.72 -5.19
CA ALA A 94 -7.34 4.77 -5.56
C ALA A 94 -8.40 5.41 -6.47
N ASN A 95 -8.84 6.62 -6.15
CA ASN A 95 -9.75 7.36 -7.02
C ASN A 95 -9.14 7.62 -8.41
N LEU A 96 -7.88 8.07 -8.47
CA LEU A 96 -7.18 8.31 -9.74
C LEU A 96 -7.02 7.05 -10.58
N VAL A 97 -6.68 5.93 -9.94
CA VAL A 97 -6.52 4.64 -10.61
C VAL A 97 -7.85 4.15 -11.17
N VAL A 98 -8.92 4.20 -10.37
CA VAL A 98 -10.24 3.78 -10.82
C VAL A 98 -10.71 4.64 -12.00
N GLN A 99 -10.54 5.96 -11.93
CA GLN A 99 -10.87 6.85 -13.05
C GLN A 99 -10.08 6.50 -14.32
N ALA A 100 -8.78 6.21 -14.19
CA ALA A 100 -7.92 5.89 -15.32
C ALA A 100 -8.19 4.50 -15.94
N ASP A 101 -8.54 3.51 -15.11
CA ASP A 101 -8.70 2.12 -15.55
C ASP A 101 -10.14 1.75 -15.89
N ARG A 102 -11.15 2.58 -15.55
CA ARG A 102 -12.58 2.35 -15.87
C ARG A 102 -12.84 2.16 -17.37
N GLU A 103 -12.10 2.85 -18.22
CA GLU A 103 -12.27 2.77 -19.68
C GLU A 103 -11.38 1.66 -20.30
N ASN A 104 -10.57 0.98 -19.51
CA ASN A 104 -9.62 0.00 -20.00
C ASN A 104 -10.21 -1.42 -19.99
N PRO A 105 -10.44 -2.05 -21.17
CA PRO A 105 -11.10 -3.34 -21.27
C PRO A 105 -10.28 -4.51 -20.68
N LEU A 106 -9.01 -4.29 -20.32
CA LEU A 106 -8.16 -5.29 -19.67
C LEU A 106 -8.42 -5.41 -18.16
N TYR A 107 -9.09 -4.43 -17.55
CA TYR A 107 -9.31 -4.38 -16.10
C TYR A 107 -10.78 -4.57 -15.73
N ILE A 108 -11.30 -5.78 -16.00
CA ILE A 108 -12.69 -6.18 -15.73
C ILE A 108 -13.11 -6.15 -14.26
N ASP A 109 -12.15 -6.03 -13.33
CA ASP A 109 -12.37 -6.04 -11.88
C ASP A 109 -12.30 -4.62 -11.26
N VAL A 110 -12.23 -3.57 -12.07
CA VAL A 110 -12.23 -2.16 -11.59
C VAL A 110 -13.63 -1.78 -11.10
N PRO A 111 -13.74 -1.09 -9.96
CA PRO A 111 -15.02 -0.61 -9.45
C PRO A 111 -15.78 0.26 -10.45
N GLY A 112 -17.08 -0.01 -10.57
CA GLY A 112 -18.00 0.73 -11.44
C GLY A 112 -18.26 2.17 -10.98
N GLU A 113 -19.08 2.90 -11.74
CA GLU A 113 -19.41 4.31 -11.46
C GLU A 113 -20.17 4.50 -10.13
N ASN A 114 -20.93 3.49 -9.71
CA ASN A 114 -21.80 3.54 -8.53
C ASN A 114 -21.13 2.97 -7.25
N GLU A 115 -19.88 2.51 -7.33
CA GLU A 115 -19.16 1.96 -6.18
C GLU A 115 -18.40 3.07 -5.45
N ASP A 116 -18.52 3.11 -4.13
CA ASP A 116 -17.74 4.02 -3.30
C ASP A 116 -16.31 3.47 -3.11
N ILE A 117 -15.34 4.21 -3.61
CA ILE A 117 -13.95 3.75 -3.73
C ILE A 117 -13.24 3.73 -2.38
N LEU A 118 -13.55 4.69 -1.50
CA LEU A 118 -12.90 4.82 -0.19
C LEU A 118 -13.15 3.61 0.73
N PRO A 119 -14.40 3.20 1.02
CA PRO A 119 -14.63 2.03 1.85
C PRO A 119 -14.10 0.75 1.20
N LEU A 120 -14.07 0.68 -0.14
CA LEU A 120 -13.56 -0.50 -0.85
C LEU A 120 -12.04 -0.62 -0.77
N ILE A 121 -11.29 0.47 -0.99
CA ILE A 121 -9.82 0.42 -0.84
C ILE A 121 -9.43 0.13 0.61
N GLU A 122 -10.16 0.69 1.58
CA GLU A 122 -9.95 0.41 2.99
C GLU A 122 -10.18 -1.07 3.31
N GLU A 123 -11.28 -1.66 2.83
CA GLU A 123 -11.55 -3.09 2.97
C GLU A 123 -10.40 -3.93 2.40
N TYR A 124 -9.87 -3.55 1.23
CA TYR A 124 -8.82 -4.29 0.54
C TYR A 124 -7.47 -4.19 1.24
N VAL A 125 -7.13 -3.02 1.78
CA VAL A 125 -5.93 -2.81 2.60
C VAL A 125 -6.02 -3.64 3.88
N VAL A 126 -7.16 -3.62 4.57
CA VAL A 126 -7.39 -4.42 5.78
C VAL A 126 -7.33 -5.91 5.47
N ALA A 127 -7.96 -6.35 4.38
CA ALA A 127 -7.88 -7.73 3.91
C ALA A 127 -6.43 -8.12 3.67
N LEU A 128 -5.69 -7.38 2.82
CA LEU A 128 -4.28 -7.61 2.54
C LEU A 128 -3.43 -7.64 3.82
N GLY A 129 -3.72 -6.78 4.80
CA GLY A 129 -3.01 -6.75 6.07
C GLY A 129 -3.27 -7.98 6.96
N ARG A 130 -4.53 -8.43 7.07
CA ARG A 130 -4.88 -9.66 7.79
C ARG A 130 -4.23 -10.86 7.15
N LEU A 131 -4.36 -10.92 5.83
CA LEU A 131 -3.70 -11.86 4.98
C LEU A 131 -2.19 -11.88 5.37
N HIS A 132 -1.47 -10.78 5.20
CA HIS A 132 -0.01 -10.71 5.40
C HIS A 132 0.45 -11.09 6.82
N GLY A 133 -0.37 -10.81 7.84
CA GLY A 133 -0.07 -11.08 9.25
C GLY A 133 -0.51 -12.45 9.80
N GLU A 134 -1.11 -13.34 9.00
CA GLU A 134 -1.47 -14.71 9.45
C GLU A 134 -0.20 -15.56 9.72
N ASP A 135 -0.18 -16.31 10.83
CA ASP A 135 1.00 -17.09 11.29
C ASP A 135 1.42 -18.14 10.24
N GLY A 136 2.70 -18.11 9.86
CA GLY A 136 3.30 -19.04 8.91
C GLY A 136 3.63 -18.37 7.58
N TYR A 137 4.79 -17.71 7.51
CA TYR A 137 5.39 -17.31 6.26
C TYR A 137 5.78 -18.55 5.43
N PRO A 138 5.51 -18.58 4.11
CA PRO A 138 4.76 -17.62 3.31
C PRO A 138 3.24 -17.83 3.39
N LEU A 139 2.49 -16.74 3.21
CA LEU A 139 1.01 -16.63 3.18
C LEU A 139 0.28 -17.98 3.00
N ARG A 140 -0.49 -18.40 4.01
CA ARG A 140 -1.46 -19.48 3.83
C ARG A 140 -2.72 -18.94 3.13
N TYR A 141 -2.64 -18.71 1.82
CA TYR A 141 -3.82 -18.37 1.00
C TYR A 141 -4.55 -19.55 0.40
N PRO A 142 -5.86 -19.39 0.16
CA PRO A 142 -6.81 -20.45 0.39
C PRO A 142 -6.69 -21.48 -0.73
N SER A 143 -6.12 -22.62 -0.39
CA SER A 143 -6.60 -23.88 -0.95
C SER A 143 -7.98 -24.26 -0.40
N ALA A 144 -8.51 -23.49 0.57
CA ALA A 144 -9.84 -23.66 1.15
C ALA A 144 -10.88 -22.78 0.40
N PRO A 145 -11.95 -23.37 -0.15
CA PRO A 145 -13.04 -22.59 -0.74
C PRO A 145 -13.68 -21.65 0.32
N GLY A 146 -13.77 -20.35 0.04
CA GLY A 146 -14.54 -19.39 0.86
C GLY A 146 -13.79 -18.22 1.52
N LYS A 147 -12.51 -17.98 1.23
CA LYS A 147 -11.80 -16.74 1.65
C LYS A 147 -11.76 -15.75 0.46
N ASP A 148 -12.49 -14.65 0.56
CA ASP A 148 -12.48 -13.56 -0.43
C ASP A 148 -11.14 -12.80 -0.34
N ALA A 149 -10.33 -12.89 -1.39
CA ALA A 149 -9.12 -12.09 -1.53
C ALA A 149 -9.44 -10.79 -2.27
N PRO A 150 -8.76 -9.67 -1.95
CA PRO A 150 -9.07 -8.38 -2.58
C PRO A 150 -8.83 -8.44 -4.09
N ARG A 151 -9.70 -7.75 -4.85
CA ARG A 151 -9.56 -7.64 -6.31
C ARG A 151 -8.35 -6.74 -6.59
N THR A 152 -7.29 -7.33 -7.15
CA THR A 152 -5.94 -6.74 -7.14
C THR A 152 -5.66 -5.52 -8.01
N PRO A 153 -6.31 -5.27 -9.17
CA PRO A 153 -5.76 -4.30 -10.11
C PRO A 153 -5.65 -2.89 -9.54
N PHE A 154 -6.74 -2.39 -8.95
CA PHE A 154 -6.71 -1.04 -8.40
C PHE A 154 -5.97 -0.98 -7.05
N LEU A 155 -6.02 -2.02 -6.21
CA LEU A 155 -5.27 -2.07 -4.95
C LEU A 155 -3.76 -1.91 -5.19
N VAL A 156 -3.19 -2.78 -6.03
CA VAL A 156 -1.74 -2.82 -6.28
C VAL A 156 -1.26 -1.51 -6.90
N LYS A 157 -1.98 -1.01 -7.90
CA LYS A 157 -1.62 0.25 -8.58
C LYS A 157 -1.76 1.46 -7.65
N SER A 158 -2.73 1.48 -6.74
CA SER A 158 -2.90 2.55 -5.74
C SER A 158 -1.76 2.57 -4.72
N LEU A 159 -1.38 1.40 -4.21
CA LEU A 159 -0.23 1.27 -3.32
C LEU A 159 1.07 1.67 -4.02
N TRP A 160 1.27 1.21 -5.27
CA TRP A 160 2.44 1.55 -6.08
C TRP A 160 2.57 3.05 -6.34
N ARG A 161 1.46 3.74 -6.65
CA ARG A 161 1.43 5.21 -6.80
C ARG A 161 1.77 5.90 -5.49
N THR A 162 1.22 5.42 -4.39
CA THR A 162 1.48 6.02 -3.06
C THR A 162 2.94 5.87 -2.65
N ALA A 163 3.55 4.71 -2.90
CA ALA A 163 4.98 4.53 -2.66
C ALA A 163 5.85 5.41 -3.59
N ASP A 164 5.41 5.62 -4.84
CA ASP A 164 6.07 6.57 -5.77
C ASP A 164 6.03 8.01 -5.23
N ASP A 165 4.87 8.41 -4.72
CA ASP A 165 4.65 9.72 -4.13
C ASP A 165 5.55 9.94 -2.92
N LEU A 166 5.64 8.97 -2.01
CA LEU A 166 6.47 9.07 -0.81
C LEU A 166 7.96 9.19 -1.18
N VAL A 167 8.43 8.41 -2.15
CA VAL A 167 9.84 8.46 -2.60
C VAL A 167 10.17 9.82 -3.24
N LYS A 168 9.27 10.37 -4.06
CA LYS A 168 9.51 11.61 -4.81
C LYS A 168 9.21 12.88 -4.02
N ARG A 169 8.24 12.81 -3.11
CA ARG A 169 7.66 13.95 -2.38
C ARG A 169 7.47 13.60 -0.91
N PRO A 170 8.53 13.21 -0.18
CA PRO A 170 8.41 12.77 1.21
C PRO A 170 7.80 13.83 2.13
N THR A 171 7.97 15.12 1.82
CA THR A 171 7.39 16.20 2.62
C THR A 171 5.87 16.21 2.65
N ASP A 172 5.20 15.64 1.63
CA ASP A 172 3.74 15.55 1.60
C ASP A 172 3.20 14.51 2.60
N PHE A 173 4.09 13.65 3.13
CA PHE A 173 3.80 12.61 4.11
C PHE A 173 4.18 12.99 5.54
N LEU A 174 4.62 14.23 5.78
CA LEU A 174 4.84 14.76 7.12
C LEU A 174 3.50 15.14 7.76
N LEU A 175 3.14 14.52 8.88
CA LEU A 175 1.85 14.66 9.57
C LEU A 175 1.53 16.12 9.92
N ASP A 176 2.51 16.88 10.39
CA ASP A 176 2.31 18.29 10.75
C ASP A 176 2.04 19.17 9.52
N ARG A 177 2.70 18.89 8.39
CA ARG A 177 2.44 19.60 7.14
C ARG A 177 1.10 19.16 6.56
N PHE A 178 0.82 17.87 6.58
CA PHE A 178 -0.43 17.26 6.12
C PHE A 178 -1.65 17.87 6.82
N ARG A 179 -1.57 18.06 8.14
CA ARG A 179 -2.63 18.69 8.95
C ARG A 179 -2.59 20.23 8.97
N GLY A 180 -1.74 20.86 8.16
CA GLY A 180 -1.63 22.32 8.08
C GLY A 180 -1.10 22.99 9.35
N LYS A 181 -0.38 22.27 10.22
CA LYS A 181 0.22 22.81 11.45
C LYS A 181 1.55 23.53 11.23
N VAL A 182 2.18 23.36 10.07
CA VAL A 182 3.38 24.11 9.69
C VAL A 182 2.96 25.41 8.99
N LYS A 183 3.10 26.54 9.68
CA LYS A 183 3.15 27.87 9.05
C LYS A 183 4.58 28.07 8.52
N PHE A 184 4.70 28.40 7.24
CA PHE A 184 5.97 28.87 6.71
C PHE A 184 6.13 30.34 7.10
N ASP A 185 7.18 30.66 7.86
CA ASP A 185 7.74 31.99 7.83
C ASP A 185 8.45 32.13 6.46
N ASN A 186 7.98 33.09 5.66
CA ASN A 186 8.56 33.46 4.36
C ASN A 186 9.96 34.07 4.52
#